data_AF-A0A3C0HBY8-F1
#
_entry.id   AF-A0A3C0HBY8-F1
#
_cell.length_a   1.000
_cell.length_b   1.000
_cell.length_c   1.000
_cell.angle_alpha   90.00
_cell.angle_beta   90.00
_cell.angle_gamma   90.00
#
_symmetry.space_group_name_H-M   'P 1'
#
loop_
_entity.id
_entity.type
_entity.pdbx_description
1 polymer ?
#
loop_
_entity_poly.entity_id
_entity_poly.type
_entity_poly.pdbx_seq_one_letter_code
_entity_poly.pdbx_strand_id
1 'polypeptide(L)'
;MARVNKITGRATKKKTVRARARTGLAGVPMETWTACQSYFHMEVDRKDFAKVTKDWVKKNYSKGDAKAILANPEWNFTAFSYIPAAITWIDAGNSFLDMDQKLHGYQTCAKKKMDTLIETGKQVLKEKAEAVQEKSNVIVLTPQQKLFRKTQATIMTDLDELEDQWIEGENTTLDVYNRFRFHALTGSSIELPKKQIEGWLLDYSDAYHKRCEQAVEGYSHLERKELKRRIKACEDMLLDLEKVKASSKATRKTRTPKVKTAEKQVVKLQYLKESSEYKLTSILPTSIPGSMRLFTFNVKNKEFTELVCQSPNGFEVSGSTIKNVDIESSRKVKLRKPDEFLPTALSGSPKQLDTAWKKLTTKTGTPNARINKDTVLIKVSIK
;
A
#
# COMPACT_ATOMS: atom_id res chain seq x y z
N MET A 1 28.01 -59.69 22.12
CA MET A 1 27.47 -58.41 22.64
C MET A 1 28.54 -57.33 22.49
N ALA A 2 28.49 -56.52 21.44
CA ALA A 2 29.41 -55.39 21.25
C ALA A 2 28.75 -54.10 21.75
N ARG A 3 29.35 -53.43 22.75
CA ARG A 3 28.89 -52.13 23.26
C ARG A 3 29.33 -51.04 22.29
N VAL A 4 28.36 -50.37 21.66
CA VAL A 4 28.60 -49.19 20.82
C VAL A 4 28.74 -47.97 21.73
N ASN A 5 29.95 -47.39 21.80
CA ASN A 5 30.19 -46.14 22.52
C ASN A 5 29.55 -44.97 21.76
N LYS A 6 28.71 -44.20 22.46
CA LYS A 6 28.00 -43.03 21.95
C LYS A 6 28.98 -41.86 21.85
N ILE A 7 29.27 -41.42 20.62
CA ILE A 7 30.10 -40.22 20.38
C ILE A 7 29.29 -39.00 20.83
N THR A 8 29.67 -38.41 21.97
CA THR A 8 29.10 -37.16 22.45
C THR A 8 29.69 -36.00 21.66
N GLY A 9 28.85 -35.31 20.88
CA GLY A 9 29.24 -34.11 20.13
C GLY A 9 29.78 -33.04 21.07
N ARG A 10 31.02 -32.58 20.81
CA ARG A 10 31.69 -31.54 21.59
C ARG A 10 30.90 -30.23 21.44
N ALA A 11 30.32 -29.73 22.54
CA ALA A 11 29.59 -28.47 22.54
C ALA A 11 30.52 -27.32 22.11
N THR A 12 30.23 -26.70 20.98
CA THR A 12 30.93 -25.50 20.50
C THR A 12 30.62 -24.35 21.44
N LYS A 13 31.63 -23.87 22.19
CA LYS A 13 31.49 -22.66 23.03
C LYS A 13 30.99 -21.50 22.16
N LYS A 14 29.86 -20.88 22.54
CA LYS A 14 29.35 -19.66 21.89
C LYS A 14 30.48 -18.62 21.92
N LYS A 15 30.94 -18.18 20.74
CA LYS A 15 31.90 -17.06 20.64
C LYS A 15 31.27 -15.83 21.28
N THR A 16 31.89 -15.30 22.32
CA THR A 16 31.56 -13.99 22.88
C THR A 16 31.81 -12.95 21.80
N VAL A 17 30.74 -12.36 21.27
CA VAL A 17 30.84 -11.27 20.29
C VAL A 17 31.48 -10.09 21.02
N ARG A 18 32.67 -9.66 20.59
CA ARG A 18 33.33 -8.45 21.13
C ARG A 18 32.36 -7.28 21.00
N ALA A 19 32.21 -6.50 22.07
CA ALA A 19 31.46 -5.24 22.02
C ALA A 19 32.05 -4.38 20.89
N ARG A 20 31.21 -3.93 19.96
CA ARG A 20 31.67 -3.05 18.88
C ARG A 20 32.10 -1.72 19.50
N ALA A 21 33.17 -1.13 18.98
CA ALA A 21 33.55 0.23 19.33
C ALA A 21 32.35 1.17 19.15
N ARG A 22 32.10 2.03 20.14
CA ARG A 22 31.04 3.04 20.06
C ARG A 22 31.46 4.03 18.96
N THR A 23 30.64 4.17 17.93
CA THR A 23 30.90 5.01 16.75
C THR A 23 29.79 6.07 16.61
N GLY A 24 30.09 7.17 15.93
CA GLY A 24 29.18 8.31 15.78
C GLY A 24 28.91 9.01 17.12
N LEU A 25 27.69 9.52 17.31
CA LEU A 25 27.29 10.25 18.53
C LEU A 25 27.53 9.47 19.84
N ALA A 26 27.52 8.13 19.79
CA ALA A 26 27.73 7.31 20.99
C ALA A 26 29.21 7.23 21.41
N GLY A 27 30.16 7.63 20.55
CA GLY A 27 31.61 7.58 20.77
C GLY A 27 32.25 8.93 21.12
N VAL A 28 31.44 9.98 21.30
CA VAL A 28 31.95 11.34 21.57
C VAL A 28 32.75 11.36 22.88
N PRO A 29 34.02 11.79 22.87
CA PRO A 29 34.83 11.94 24.07
C PRO A 29 34.34 13.15 24.89
N MET A 30 34.11 12.93 26.18
CA MET A 30 33.60 13.95 27.11
C MET A 30 34.66 14.42 28.13
N GLU A 31 35.94 14.10 27.91
CA GLU A 31 37.02 14.42 28.84
C GLU A 31 37.40 15.91 28.81
N THR A 32 37.44 16.50 27.61
CA THR A 32 37.71 17.92 27.41
C THR A 32 36.84 18.46 26.28
N TRP A 33 36.50 19.76 26.35
CA TRP A 33 35.74 20.42 25.29
C TRP A 33 36.46 20.34 23.94
N THR A 34 37.78 20.51 23.91
CA THR A 34 38.59 20.44 22.69
C THR A 34 38.49 19.05 22.02
N ALA A 35 38.50 17.98 22.82
CA ALA A 35 38.33 16.63 22.31
C ALA A 35 36.92 16.42 21.73
N CYS A 36 35.87 16.88 22.44
CA CYS A 36 34.49 16.81 21.96
C CYS A 36 34.31 17.57 20.63
N GLN A 37 34.77 18.83 20.58
CA GLN A 37 34.65 19.67 19.40
C GLN A 37 35.39 19.07 18.20
N SER A 38 36.61 18.57 18.41
CA SER A 38 37.43 17.95 17.35
C SER A 38 36.77 16.67 16.83
N TYR A 39 36.22 15.85 17.72
CA TYR A 39 35.50 14.62 17.34
C TYR A 39 34.25 14.93 16.51
N PHE A 40 33.49 15.97 16.87
CA PHE A 40 32.36 16.43 16.05
C PHE A 40 32.79 16.95 14.68
N HIS A 41 33.96 17.55 14.56
CA HIS A 41 34.46 18.06 13.29
C HIS A 41 34.96 16.93 12.37
N MET A 42 35.57 15.88 12.93
CA MET A 42 36.26 14.84 12.17
C MET A 42 35.45 13.54 11.99
N GLU A 43 34.72 13.11 13.02
CA GLU A 43 34.20 11.73 13.12
C GLU A 43 32.67 11.64 13.10
N VAL A 44 31.97 12.74 13.33
CA VAL A 44 30.49 12.75 13.36
C VAL A 44 29.93 13.20 12.01
N ASP A 45 29.00 12.41 11.49
CA ASP A 45 28.37 12.68 10.20
C ASP A 45 27.48 13.93 10.24
N ARG A 46 27.44 14.67 9.12
CA ARG A 46 26.58 15.86 8.96
C ARG A 46 25.10 15.58 9.23
N LYS A 47 24.63 14.35 8.96
CA LYS A 47 23.24 13.94 9.25
C LYS A 47 22.95 13.92 10.75
N ASP A 48 23.94 13.56 11.56
CA ASP A 48 23.82 13.56 13.01
C ASP A 48 23.87 14.98 13.59
N PHE A 49 24.59 15.91 12.94
CA PHE A 49 24.53 17.34 13.29
C PHE A 49 23.10 17.87 13.21
N ALA A 50 22.45 17.60 12.07
CA ALA A 50 21.09 18.04 11.83
C ALA A 50 20.12 17.41 12.84
N LYS A 51 20.28 16.12 13.15
CA LYS A 51 19.44 15.42 14.12
C LYS A 51 19.53 16.07 15.51
N VAL A 52 20.74 16.22 16.05
CA VAL A 52 20.98 16.83 17.37
C VAL A 52 20.41 18.24 17.43
N THR A 53 20.72 19.07 16.43
CA THR A 53 20.31 20.48 16.41
C THR A 53 18.79 20.62 16.28
N LYS A 54 18.15 19.84 15.41
CA LYS A 54 16.69 19.88 15.21
C LYS A 54 15.92 19.37 16.43
N ASP A 55 16.43 18.35 17.10
CA ASP A 55 15.80 17.83 18.32
C ASP A 55 15.94 18.82 19.48
N TRP A 56 17.07 19.53 19.57
CA TRP A 56 17.24 20.64 20.51
C TRP A 56 16.28 21.80 20.23
N VAL A 57 16.11 22.20 18.96
CA VAL A 57 15.14 23.26 18.58
C VAL A 57 13.72 22.91 19.02
N LYS A 58 13.28 21.66 18.79
CA LYS A 58 11.93 21.21 19.19
C LYS A 58 11.69 21.22 20.70
N LYS A 59 12.75 21.04 21.49
CA LYS A 59 12.68 21.04 22.96
C LYS A 59 12.66 22.46 23.54
N ASN A 60 13.39 23.40 22.92
CA ASN A 60 13.67 24.71 23.52
C ASN A 60 12.84 25.87 22.95
N TYR A 61 12.19 25.70 21.80
CA TYR A 61 11.38 26.74 21.16
C TYR A 61 9.89 26.45 21.22
N SER A 62 9.07 27.51 21.08
CA SER A 62 7.64 27.37 20.88
C SER A 62 7.36 26.56 19.60
N LYS A 63 6.17 25.93 19.51
CA LYS A 63 5.80 25.15 18.29
C LYS A 63 5.82 26.01 17.02
N GLY A 64 5.50 27.30 17.13
CA GLY A 64 5.51 28.24 16.01
C GLY A 64 6.93 28.55 15.54
N ASP A 65 7.81 28.91 16.47
CA ASP A 65 9.20 29.28 16.14
C ASP A 65 10.01 28.06 15.70
N ALA A 66 9.81 26.90 16.33
CA ALA A 66 10.42 25.66 15.90
C ALA A 66 10.02 25.31 14.45
N LYS A 67 8.75 25.52 14.07
CA LYS A 67 8.28 25.30 12.70
C LYS A 67 8.94 26.25 11.71
N ALA A 68 9.10 27.53 12.08
CA ALA A 68 9.79 28.52 11.25
C ALA A 68 11.27 28.14 11.07
N ILE A 69 11.99 27.89 12.17
CA ILE A 69 13.41 27.50 12.14
C ILE A 69 13.60 26.28 11.24
N LEU A 70 12.80 25.22 11.43
CA LEU A 70 12.89 23.97 10.66
C LEU A 70 12.48 24.11 9.18
N ALA A 71 11.87 25.21 8.76
CA ALA A 71 11.52 25.46 7.37
C ALA A 71 12.73 25.87 6.51
N ASN A 72 13.82 26.31 7.15
CA ASN A 72 15.05 26.74 6.51
C ASN A 72 15.81 25.58 5.84
N PRO A 73 16.71 25.88 4.88
CA PRO A 73 17.51 24.86 4.20
C PRO A 73 18.41 24.05 5.13
N GLU A 74 18.66 22.79 4.76
CA GLU A 74 19.40 21.79 5.56
C GLU A 74 20.83 22.23 5.94
N TRP A 75 21.47 23.06 5.11
CA TRP A 75 22.82 23.55 5.37
C TRP A 75 22.90 24.35 6.69
N ASN A 76 21.83 25.02 7.11
CA ASN A 76 21.78 25.74 8.39
C ASN A 76 21.95 24.82 9.62
N PHE A 77 21.65 23.52 9.46
CA PHE A 77 21.75 22.52 10.52
C PHE A 77 22.98 21.61 10.38
N THR A 78 23.72 21.72 9.29
CA THR A 78 24.84 20.81 8.95
C THR A 78 26.17 21.51 8.70
N ALA A 79 26.18 22.84 8.50
CA ALA A 79 27.40 23.59 8.19
C ALA A 79 28.31 23.84 9.41
N PHE A 80 27.75 23.88 10.62
CA PHE A 80 28.47 24.30 11.83
C PHE A 80 28.56 23.16 12.84
N SER A 81 29.68 22.43 12.85
CA SER A 81 29.90 21.27 13.75
C SER A 81 29.98 21.64 15.24
N TYR A 82 30.36 22.88 15.57
CA TYR A 82 30.48 23.33 16.95
C TYR A 82 29.12 23.49 17.65
N ILE A 83 28.04 23.71 16.91
CA ILE A 83 26.67 23.87 17.45
C ILE A 83 26.14 22.57 18.04
N PRO A 84 26.06 21.45 17.28
CA PRO A 84 25.65 20.17 17.84
C PRO A 84 26.64 19.68 18.90
N ALA A 85 27.94 19.97 18.78
CA ALA A 85 28.92 19.65 19.82
C ALA A 85 28.59 20.36 21.15
N ALA A 86 28.33 21.67 21.12
CA ALA A 86 27.97 22.45 22.30
C ALA A 86 26.65 21.97 22.92
N ILE A 87 25.65 21.63 22.09
CA ILE A 87 24.40 21.04 22.54
C ILE A 87 24.66 19.72 23.27
N THR A 88 25.43 18.80 22.68
CA THR A 88 25.71 17.51 23.32
C THR A 88 26.54 17.63 24.58
N TRP A 89 27.43 18.63 24.65
CA TRP A 89 28.23 18.91 25.83
C TRP A 89 27.36 19.40 26.99
N ILE A 90 26.42 20.31 26.70
CA ILE A 90 25.45 20.83 27.68
C ILE A 90 24.46 19.73 28.10
N ASP A 91 23.93 18.94 27.16
CA ASP A 91 23.02 17.83 27.45
C ASP A 91 23.69 16.74 28.30
N ALA A 92 25.02 16.62 28.27
CA ALA A 92 25.80 15.73 29.13
C ALA A 92 25.97 16.27 30.57
N GLY A 93 25.44 17.45 30.88
CA GLY A 93 25.47 18.06 32.21
C GLY A 93 26.65 19.01 32.45
N ASN A 94 27.46 19.29 31.43
CA ASN A 94 28.56 20.24 31.55
C ASN A 94 28.10 21.68 31.28
N SER A 95 28.65 22.64 32.01
CA SER A 95 28.40 24.07 31.80
C SER A 95 29.65 24.76 31.27
N PHE A 96 29.52 25.57 30.22
CA PHE A 96 30.63 26.38 29.74
C PHE A 96 30.94 27.55 30.67
N LEU A 97 30.00 27.94 31.55
CA LEU A 97 30.20 29.03 32.51
C LEU A 97 31.21 28.66 33.61
N ASP A 98 31.36 27.37 33.89
CA ASP A 98 32.30 26.84 34.90
C ASP A 98 33.71 26.65 34.31
N MET A 99 33.89 26.99 33.03
CA MET A 99 35.16 26.88 32.30
C MET A 99 35.80 28.25 32.09
N ASP A 100 36.95 28.27 31.40
CA ASP A 100 37.63 29.49 30.96
C ASP A 100 36.63 30.46 30.29
N GLN A 101 36.69 31.72 30.68
CA GLN A 101 35.84 32.81 30.20
C GLN A 101 35.76 32.88 28.67
N LYS A 102 36.84 32.47 27.98
CA LYS A 102 36.90 32.40 26.51
C LYS A 102 35.87 31.43 25.91
N LEU A 103 35.42 30.43 26.65
CA LEU A 103 34.49 29.40 26.20
C LEU A 103 33.03 29.72 26.54
N HIS A 104 32.75 30.75 27.35
CA HIS A 104 31.39 31.11 27.77
C HIS A 104 30.45 31.40 26.58
N GLY A 105 31.00 31.83 25.45
CA GLY A 105 30.26 32.05 24.20
C GLY A 105 29.53 30.80 23.67
N TYR A 106 30.05 29.60 23.94
CA TYR A 106 29.44 28.34 23.51
C TYR A 106 28.18 27.98 24.30
N GLN A 107 27.98 28.55 25.49
CA GLN A 107 26.77 28.35 26.29
C GLN A 107 25.50 28.79 25.53
N THR A 108 25.62 29.85 24.72
CA THR A 108 24.48 30.50 24.03
C THR A 108 24.54 30.39 22.52
N CYS A 109 25.54 29.70 21.96
CA CYS A 109 25.79 29.70 20.51
C CYS A 109 24.65 29.06 19.72
N ALA A 110 24.06 27.96 20.23
CA ALA A 110 22.91 27.31 19.60
C ALA A 110 21.70 28.24 19.55
N LYS A 111 21.40 28.93 20.65
CA LYS A 111 20.30 29.89 20.72
C LYS A 111 20.50 31.06 19.75
N LYS A 112 21.66 31.71 19.82
CA LYS A 112 22.03 32.83 18.93
C LYS A 112 21.87 32.48 17.45
N LYS A 113 22.34 31.30 17.03
CA LYS A 113 22.20 30.89 15.62
C LYS A 113 20.76 30.58 15.25
N MET A 114 20.02 29.84 16.08
CA MET A 114 18.64 29.45 15.76
C MET A 114 17.68 30.65 15.78
N ASP A 115 17.89 31.65 16.64
CA ASP A 115 17.10 32.88 16.66
C ASP A 115 17.15 33.62 15.31
N THR A 116 18.32 33.65 14.65
CA THR A 116 18.45 34.28 13.32
C THR A 116 17.64 33.58 12.23
N LEU A 117 17.25 32.32 12.44
CA LEU A 117 16.52 31.51 11.47
C LEU A 117 14.99 31.64 11.58
N ILE A 118 14.49 32.33 12.61
CA ILE A 118 13.06 32.51 12.82
C ILE A 118 12.47 33.37 11.69
N GLU A 119 13.06 34.54 11.43
CA GLU A 119 12.54 35.47 10.43
C GLU A 119 12.67 34.93 9.01
N THR A 120 13.85 34.38 8.65
CA THR A 120 14.04 33.73 7.35
C THR A 120 13.12 32.52 7.18
N GLY A 121 12.87 31.78 8.26
CA GLY A 121 11.96 30.64 8.29
C GLY A 121 10.51 31.04 8.04
N LYS A 122 10.05 32.14 8.65
CA LYS A 122 8.70 32.71 8.41
C LYS A 122 8.54 33.14 6.95
N GLN A 123 9.56 33.75 6.36
CA GLN A 123 9.53 34.16 4.95
C GLN A 123 9.42 32.94 4.01
N VAL A 124 10.23 31.90 4.24
CA VAL A 124 10.15 30.64 3.47
C VAL A 124 8.79 29.96 3.61
N LEU A 125 8.16 30.02 4.79
CA LEU A 125 6.82 29.48 4.99
C LEU A 125 5.76 30.27 4.23
N LYS A 126 5.91 31.60 4.13
CA LYS A 126 5.01 32.48 3.37
C LYS A 126 5.11 32.20 1.86
N GLU A 127 6.33 32.15 1.31
CA GLU A 127 6.58 31.82 -0.10
C GLU A 127 6.04 30.42 -0.46
N LYS A 128 6.22 29.44 0.43
CA LYS A 128 5.65 28.09 0.24
C LYS A 128 4.11 28.11 0.24
N ALA A 129 3.48 28.97 1.03
CA ALA A 129 2.02 29.09 1.05
C ALA A 129 1.49 29.75 -0.24
N GLU A 130 2.16 30.80 -0.71
CA GLU A 130 1.84 31.49 -1.98
C GLU A 130 1.99 30.54 -3.18
N ALA A 131 3.08 29.77 -3.26
CA ALA A 131 3.28 28.78 -4.32
C ALA A 131 2.26 27.62 -4.31
N VAL A 132 1.68 27.29 -3.15
CA VAL A 132 0.59 26.31 -3.06
C VAL A 132 -0.71 26.89 -3.60
N GLN A 133 -0.99 28.18 -3.34
CA GLN A 133 -2.14 28.87 -3.92
C GLN A 133 -2.02 28.95 -5.45
N GLU A 134 -0.85 29.28 -6.00
CA GLU A 134 -0.65 29.33 -7.46
C GLU A 134 -0.87 27.97 -8.14
N LYS A 135 -0.38 26.87 -7.55
CA LYS A 135 -0.61 25.52 -8.09
C LYS A 135 -2.08 25.09 -8.05
N SER A 136 -2.86 25.61 -7.11
CA SER A 136 -4.29 25.31 -7.03
C SER A 136 -5.11 25.97 -8.15
N ASN A 137 -4.59 27.02 -8.78
CA ASN A 137 -5.22 27.67 -9.94
C ASN A 137 -5.02 26.92 -11.27
N VAL A 138 -4.18 25.89 -11.31
CA VAL A 138 -4.01 25.07 -12.52
C VAL A 138 -5.18 24.07 -12.61
N ILE A 139 -6.14 24.33 -13.48
CA ILE A 139 -7.27 23.44 -13.76
C ILE A 139 -6.75 22.17 -14.44
N VAL A 140 -6.52 21.11 -13.66
CA VAL A 140 -6.15 19.79 -14.18
C VAL A 140 -7.42 19.06 -14.64
N LEU A 141 -7.58 18.93 -15.94
CA LEU A 141 -8.71 18.24 -16.55
C LEU A 141 -8.75 16.75 -16.13
N THR A 142 -9.92 16.27 -15.72
CA THR A 142 -10.07 14.86 -15.32
C THR A 142 -9.89 13.93 -16.54
N PRO A 143 -9.52 12.65 -16.34
CA PRO A 143 -9.41 11.69 -17.45
C PRO A 143 -10.70 11.57 -18.27
N GLN A 144 -11.88 11.66 -17.62
CA GLN A 144 -13.17 11.64 -18.31
C GLN A 144 -13.40 12.90 -19.16
N GLN A 145 -13.05 14.08 -18.64
CA GLN A 145 -13.14 15.32 -19.42
C GLN A 145 -12.19 15.34 -20.61
N LYS A 146 -10.99 14.76 -20.47
CA LYS A 146 -10.05 14.59 -21.59
C LYS A 146 -10.60 13.65 -22.66
N LEU A 147 -11.18 12.53 -22.24
CA LEU A 147 -11.85 11.59 -23.14
C LEU A 147 -13.01 12.25 -23.86
N PHE A 148 -13.89 12.95 -23.13
CA PHE A 148 -15.01 13.70 -23.69
C PHE A 148 -14.55 14.68 -24.77
N ARG A 149 -13.54 15.51 -24.48
CA ARG A 149 -12.98 16.45 -25.46
C ARG A 149 -12.42 15.75 -26.69
N LYS A 150 -11.73 14.63 -26.51
CA LYS A 150 -11.20 13.85 -27.63
C LYS A 150 -12.32 13.31 -28.51
N THR A 151 -13.35 12.70 -27.92
CA THR A 151 -14.51 12.17 -28.65
C THR A 151 -15.23 13.26 -29.42
N GLN A 152 -15.45 14.42 -28.79
CA GLN A 152 -16.08 15.58 -29.41
C GLN A 152 -15.27 16.14 -30.60
N ALA A 153 -13.95 16.26 -30.45
CA ALA A 153 -13.09 16.80 -31.50
C ALA A 153 -12.72 15.78 -32.61
N THR A 154 -13.29 14.58 -32.59
CA THR A 154 -12.98 13.52 -33.57
C THR A 154 -14.25 12.91 -34.13
N ILE A 155 -14.69 11.78 -33.59
CA ILE A 155 -15.83 11.03 -34.14
C ILE A 155 -17.14 11.82 -34.15
N MET A 156 -17.35 12.77 -33.22
CA MET A 156 -18.54 13.63 -33.27
C MET A 156 -18.46 14.60 -34.45
N THR A 157 -17.31 15.22 -34.68
CA THR A 157 -17.08 16.05 -35.87
C THR A 157 -17.28 15.24 -37.16
N ASP A 158 -16.82 13.99 -37.21
CA ASP A 158 -17.04 13.11 -38.37
C ASP A 158 -18.53 12.82 -38.62
N LEU A 159 -19.33 12.77 -37.56
CA LEU A 159 -20.78 12.58 -37.63
C LEU A 159 -21.46 13.87 -38.09
N ASP A 160 -21.06 15.02 -37.55
CA ASP A 160 -21.58 16.33 -37.97
C ASP A 160 -21.26 16.58 -39.46
N GLU A 161 -20.05 16.28 -39.93
CA GLU A 161 -19.66 16.34 -41.35
C GLU A 161 -20.51 15.42 -42.23
N LEU A 162 -20.88 14.23 -41.74
CA LEU A 162 -21.77 13.31 -42.45
C LEU A 162 -23.20 13.89 -42.56
N GLU A 163 -23.69 14.53 -41.50
CA GLU A 163 -25.01 15.16 -41.49
C GLU A 163 -25.06 16.34 -42.46
N ASP A 164 -24.03 17.18 -42.49
CA ASP A 164 -23.90 18.28 -43.45
C ASP A 164 -23.92 17.77 -44.90
N GLN A 165 -23.14 16.72 -45.22
CA GLN A 165 -23.15 16.10 -46.55
C GLN A 165 -24.52 15.56 -46.94
N TRP A 166 -25.25 14.98 -45.98
CA TRP A 166 -26.61 14.53 -46.23
C TRP A 166 -27.58 15.68 -46.48
N ILE A 167 -27.40 16.83 -45.83
CA ILE A 167 -28.19 18.04 -46.08
C ILE A 167 -27.91 18.59 -47.48
N GLU A 168 -26.65 18.52 -47.95
CA GLU A 168 -26.25 18.90 -49.32
C GLU A 168 -26.76 17.93 -50.40
N GLY A 169 -27.35 16.79 -50.00
CA GLY A 169 -27.94 15.80 -50.91
C GLY A 169 -26.96 14.69 -51.32
N GLU A 170 -25.79 14.59 -50.68
CA GLU A 170 -24.84 13.53 -50.94
C GLU A 170 -25.25 12.20 -50.28
N ASN A 171 -24.91 11.10 -50.96
CA ASN A 171 -25.22 9.75 -50.50
C ASN A 171 -24.06 9.11 -49.72
N THR A 172 -23.33 9.90 -48.94
CA THR A 172 -22.15 9.46 -48.20
C THR A 172 -22.50 8.49 -47.07
N THR A 173 -21.55 7.61 -46.74
CA THR A 173 -21.65 6.63 -45.66
C THR A 173 -20.40 6.67 -44.80
N LEU A 174 -20.55 6.39 -43.51
CA LEU A 174 -19.46 6.44 -42.54
C LEU A 174 -19.27 5.07 -41.88
N ASP A 175 -18.07 4.50 -42.01
CA ASP A 175 -17.66 3.32 -41.26
C ASP A 175 -17.17 3.74 -39.87
N VAL A 176 -18.08 3.74 -38.90
CA VAL A 176 -17.81 4.17 -37.53
C VAL A 176 -16.76 3.28 -36.87
N TYR A 177 -16.73 1.98 -37.19
CA TYR A 177 -15.73 1.07 -36.62
C TYR A 177 -14.31 1.48 -37.01
N ASN A 178 -14.08 1.75 -38.29
CA ASN A 178 -12.77 2.17 -38.78
C ASN A 178 -12.39 3.58 -38.31
N ARG A 179 -13.35 4.52 -38.20
CA ARG A 179 -13.09 5.86 -37.62
C ARG A 179 -12.72 5.79 -36.14
N PHE A 180 -13.37 4.93 -35.35
CA PHE A 180 -12.96 4.69 -33.96
C PHE A 180 -11.52 4.19 -33.87
N ARG A 181 -11.12 3.32 -34.81
CA ARG A 181 -9.74 2.80 -34.88
C ARG A 181 -8.75 3.87 -35.30
N PHE A 182 -9.08 4.68 -36.31
CA PHE A 182 -8.28 5.79 -36.81
C PHE A 182 -8.01 6.83 -35.72
N HIS A 183 -9.06 7.24 -34.99
CA HIS A 183 -8.95 8.21 -33.89
C HIS A 183 -8.42 7.61 -32.58
N ALA A 184 -8.08 6.32 -32.56
CA ALA A 184 -7.66 5.58 -31.37
C ALA A 184 -8.64 5.79 -30.19
N LEU A 185 -9.94 5.65 -30.48
CA LEU A 185 -11.01 5.66 -29.49
C LEU A 185 -11.26 4.24 -28.99
N THR A 186 -11.65 4.13 -27.73
CA THR A 186 -11.96 2.84 -27.09
C THR A 186 -13.46 2.75 -26.80
N GLY A 187 -13.91 1.57 -26.37
CA GLY A 187 -15.31 1.37 -25.96
C GLY A 187 -15.84 2.34 -24.91
N SER A 188 -14.98 3.04 -24.17
CA SER A 188 -15.37 4.11 -23.23
C SER A 188 -15.89 5.38 -23.91
N SER A 189 -15.71 5.54 -25.22
CA SER A 189 -16.11 6.73 -25.99
C SER A 189 -17.44 6.56 -26.72
N ILE A 190 -18.05 5.37 -26.66
CA ILE A 190 -19.19 4.97 -27.49
C ILE A 190 -20.47 5.76 -27.16
N GLU A 191 -20.67 6.13 -25.89
CA GLU A 191 -21.95 6.67 -25.42
C GLU A 191 -22.39 7.95 -26.16
N LEU A 192 -21.44 8.84 -26.47
CA LEU A 192 -21.74 10.11 -27.13
C LEU A 192 -22.18 9.90 -28.60
N PRO A 193 -21.37 9.25 -29.47
CA PRO A 193 -21.81 8.91 -30.82
C PRO A 193 -23.10 8.12 -30.85
N LYS A 194 -23.25 7.15 -29.93
CA LYS A 194 -24.44 6.32 -29.84
C LYS A 194 -25.70 7.18 -29.63
N LYS A 195 -25.66 8.12 -28.67
CA LYS A 195 -26.79 8.99 -28.37
C LYS A 195 -27.20 9.86 -29.57
N GLN A 196 -26.22 10.39 -30.31
CA GLN A 196 -26.47 11.18 -31.53
C GLN A 196 -27.16 10.33 -32.60
N ILE A 197 -26.59 9.15 -32.91
CA ILE A 197 -27.12 8.25 -33.94
C ILE A 197 -28.50 7.69 -33.56
N GLU A 198 -28.74 7.40 -32.27
CA GLU A 198 -30.06 6.99 -31.78
C GLU A 198 -31.11 8.11 -31.93
N GLY A 199 -30.71 9.38 -31.72
CA GLY A 199 -31.57 10.54 -31.97
C GLY A 199 -31.96 10.64 -33.44
N TRP A 200 -30.98 10.62 -34.34
CA TRP A 200 -31.24 10.61 -35.78
C TRP A 200 -32.11 9.45 -36.23
N LEU A 201 -31.84 8.24 -35.74
CA LEU A 201 -32.62 7.05 -36.08
C LEU A 201 -34.07 7.19 -35.65
N LEU A 202 -34.32 7.74 -34.46
CA LEU A 202 -35.68 8.01 -33.96
C LEU A 202 -36.40 8.98 -34.89
N ASP A 203 -35.78 10.12 -35.16
CA ASP A 203 -36.33 11.20 -35.99
C ASP A 203 -36.65 10.72 -37.42
N TYR A 204 -35.71 10.04 -38.07
CA TYR A 204 -35.91 9.49 -39.42
C TYR A 204 -36.97 8.38 -39.46
N SER A 205 -37.00 7.52 -38.43
CA SER A 205 -38.00 6.43 -38.34
C SER A 205 -39.41 6.98 -38.15
N ASP A 206 -39.57 8.00 -37.31
CA ASP A 206 -40.86 8.63 -37.06
C ASP A 206 -41.36 9.40 -38.29
N ALA A 207 -40.48 10.08 -39.03
CA ALA A 207 -40.81 10.69 -40.32
C ALA A 207 -41.22 9.63 -41.37
N TYR A 208 -40.49 8.53 -41.46
CA TYR A 208 -40.76 7.45 -42.43
C TYR A 208 -42.08 6.70 -42.15
N HIS A 209 -42.38 6.45 -40.88
CA HIS A 209 -43.59 5.77 -40.44
C HIS A 209 -44.78 6.70 -40.16
N LYS A 210 -44.57 8.02 -40.22
CA LYS A 210 -45.56 9.06 -39.91
C LYS A 210 -46.12 8.95 -38.48
N ARG A 211 -45.26 8.65 -37.51
CA ARG A 211 -45.65 8.49 -36.09
C ARG A 211 -45.67 9.82 -35.33
N CYS A 212 -44.88 10.79 -35.77
CA CYS A 212 -44.78 12.12 -35.18
C CYS A 212 -45.00 13.19 -36.25
N GLU A 213 -45.97 14.08 -36.03
CA GLU A 213 -46.31 15.15 -36.98
C GLU A 213 -45.15 16.13 -37.18
N GLN A 214 -44.42 16.47 -36.11
CA GLN A 214 -43.26 17.37 -36.16
C GLN A 214 -42.11 16.78 -36.98
N ALA A 215 -41.85 15.48 -36.85
CA ALA A 215 -40.82 14.80 -37.64
C ALA A 215 -41.21 14.76 -39.14
N VAL A 216 -42.49 14.54 -39.44
CA VAL A 216 -42.98 14.55 -40.82
C VAL A 216 -42.85 15.94 -41.46
N GLU A 217 -43.15 17.01 -40.72
CA GLU A 217 -42.95 18.38 -41.20
C GLU A 217 -41.45 18.69 -41.40
N GLY A 218 -40.62 18.40 -40.40
CA GLY A 218 -39.18 18.70 -40.43
C GLY A 218 -38.43 18.00 -41.56
N TYR A 219 -38.81 16.77 -41.91
CA TYR A 219 -38.19 15.99 -42.99
C TYR A 219 -39.02 15.94 -44.27
N SER A 220 -40.01 16.83 -44.43
CA SER A 220 -40.86 16.88 -45.64
C SER A 220 -40.09 17.14 -46.94
N HIS A 221 -38.90 17.76 -46.85
CA HIS A 221 -38.00 18.02 -47.98
C HIS A 221 -37.28 16.76 -48.48
N LEU A 222 -37.30 15.66 -47.71
CA LEU A 222 -36.65 14.40 -48.07
C LEU A 222 -37.62 13.41 -48.71
N GLU A 223 -37.15 12.75 -49.77
CA GLU A 223 -37.88 11.63 -50.33
C GLU A 223 -37.90 10.42 -49.38
N ARG A 224 -38.98 9.65 -49.44
CA ARG A 224 -39.12 8.42 -48.64
C ARG A 224 -37.99 7.40 -48.86
N LYS A 225 -37.42 7.36 -50.08
CA LYS A 225 -36.27 6.51 -50.41
C LYS A 225 -35.02 6.93 -49.65
N GLU A 226 -34.81 8.24 -49.52
CA GLU A 226 -33.67 8.82 -48.83
C GLU A 226 -33.77 8.64 -47.32
N LEU A 227 -34.97 8.84 -46.74
CA LEU A 227 -35.22 8.49 -45.32
C LEU A 227 -34.87 7.02 -45.02
N LYS A 228 -35.27 6.10 -45.89
CA LYS A 228 -34.94 4.67 -45.74
C LYS A 228 -33.42 4.41 -45.81
N ARG A 229 -32.69 5.15 -46.66
CA ARG A 229 -31.22 5.07 -46.74
C ARG A 229 -30.57 5.54 -45.44
N ARG A 230 -30.99 6.69 -44.90
CA ARG A 230 -30.46 7.25 -43.65
C ARG A 230 -30.74 6.38 -42.43
N ILE A 231 -31.95 5.81 -42.34
CA ILE A 231 -32.29 4.81 -41.30
C ILE A 231 -31.31 3.65 -41.34
N LYS A 232 -31.10 3.06 -42.53
CA LYS A 232 -30.17 1.94 -42.69
C LYS A 232 -28.73 2.32 -42.31
N ALA A 233 -28.27 3.50 -42.73
CA ALA A 233 -26.95 4.00 -42.34
C ALA A 233 -26.82 4.13 -40.81
N CYS A 234 -27.83 4.65 -40.12
CA CYS A 234 -27.85 4.74 -38.67
C CYS A 234 -27.83 3.35 -37.99
N GLU A 235 -28.60 2.39 -38.49
CA GLU A 235 -28.59 0.99 -38.01
C GLU A 235 -27.20 0.35 -38.17
N ASP A 236 -26.57 0.53 -39.34
CA ASP A 236 -25.23 0.01 -39.63
C ASP A 236 -24.17 0.64 -38.69
N MET A 237 -24.25 1.95 -38.44
CA MET A 237 -23.37 2.65 -37.50
C MET A 237 -23.54 2.16 -36.04
N LEU A 238 -24.78 1.89 -35.60
CA LEU A 238 -25.03 1.33 -34.26
C LEU A 238 -24.48 -0.09 -34.12
N LEU A 239 -24.59 -0.91 -35.17
CA LEU A 239 -23.98 -2.24 -35.21
C LEU A 239 -22.45 -2.17 -35.11
N ASP A 240 -21.84 -1.20 -35.79
CA ASP A 240 -20.40 -0.96 -35.71
C ASP A 240 -19.95 -0.53 -34.31
N LEU A 241 -20.72 0.31 -33.62
CA LEU A 241 -20.46 0.65 -32.22
C LEU A 241 -20.50 -0.58 -31.29
N GLU A 242 -21.43 -1.52 -31.50
CA GLU A 242 -21.45 -2.78 -30.74
C GLU A 242 -20.23 -3.68 -31.07
N LYS A 243 -19.73 -3.67 -32.32
CA LYS A 243 -18.45 -4.34 -32.66
C LYS A 243 -17.25 -3.68 -31.98
N VAL A 244 -17.20 -2.34 -31.89
CA VAL A 244 -16.16 -1.61 -31.14
C VAL A 244 -16.17 -2.02 -29.66
N LYS A 245 -17.36 -2.16 -29.08
CA LYS A 245 -17.53 -2.60 -27.68
C LYS A 245 -17.06 -4.04 -27.47
N ALA A 246 -17.41 -4.95 -28.38
CA ALA A 246 -16.98 -6.35 -28.33
C ALA A 246 -15.45 -6.49 -28.47
N SER A 247 -14.85 -5.82 -29.45
CA SER A 247 -13.39 -5.83 -29.68
C SER A 247 -12.61 -5.19 -28.53
N SER A 248 -13.13 -4.10 -27.94
CA SER A 248 -12.54 -3.46 -26.75
C SER A 248 -12.56 -4.39 -25.52
N LYS A 249 -13.59 -5.24 -25.38
CA LYS A 249 -13.65 -6.25 -24.31
C LYS A 249 -12.66 -7.38 -24.55
N ALA A 250 -12.55 -7.86 -25.79
CA ALA A 250 -11.66 -8.97 -26.16
C ALA A 250 -10.18 -8.62 -25.97
N THR A 251 -9.79 -7.37 -26.26
CA THR A 251 -8.40 -6.89 -26.13
C THR A 251 -7.99 -6.57 -24.68
N ARG A 252 -8.89 -6.67 -23.71
CA ARG A 252 -8.59 -6.39 -22.30
C ARG A 252 -7.66 -7.47 -21.74
N LYS A 253 -6.38 -7.13 -21.55
CA LYS A 253 -5.36 -8.02 -20.96
C LYS A 253 -5.85 -8.58 -19.62
N THR A 254 -6.11 -9.89 -19.57
CA THR A 254 -6.38 -10.62 -18.33
C THR A 254 -5.11 -10.63 -17.50
N ARG A 255 -5.11 -9.86 -16.41
CA ARG A 255 -4.01 -9.89 -15.45
C ARG A 255 -4.15 -11.17 -14.63
N THR A 256 -3.23 -12.12 -14.81
CA THR A 256 -3.08 -13.21 -13.86
C THR A 256 -2.77 -12.62 -12.48
N PRO A 257 -3.49 -13.04 -11.42
CA PRO A 257 -3.21 -12.55 -10.08
C PRO A 257 -1.78 -12.93 -9.70
N LYS A 258 -0.96 -11.93 -9.38
CA LYS A 258 0.41 -12.18 -8.90
C LYS A 258 0.34 -12.97 -7.60
N VAL A 259 1.10 -14.06 -7.49
CA VAL A 259 1.26 -14.83 -6.25
C VAL A 259 1.75 -13.87 -5.16
N LYS A 260 1.00 -13.76 -4.07
CA LYS A 260 1.39 -12.92 -2.93
C LYS A 260 2.52 -13.62 -2.17
N THR A 261 3.63 -12.92 -1.94
CA THR A 261 4.70 -13.42 -1.07
C THR A 261 4.19 -13.66 0.34
N ALA A 262 4.79 -14.61 1.08
CA ALA A 262 4.33 -15.02 2.41
C ALA A 262 4.16 -13.82 3.37
N GLU A 263 5.10 -12.88 3.37
CA GLU A 263 5.04 -11.64 4.14
C GLU A 263 3.81 -10.80 3.80
N LYS A 264 3.47 -10.66 2.52
CA LYS A 264 2.30 -9.89 2.05
C LYS A 264 0.99 -10.58 2.40
N GLN A 265 0.98 -11.91 2.54
CA GLN A 265 -0.21 -12.65 2.94
C GLN A 265 -0.55 -12.44 4.42
N VAL A 266 0.48 -12.36 5.28
CA VAL A 266 0.31 -12.36 6.74
C VAL A 266 0.17 -10.97 7.37
N VAL A 267 0.37 -9.88 6.61
CA VAL A 267 0.30 -8.48 7.11
C VAL A 267 -0.96 -8.20 7.93
N LYS A 268 -2.10 -8.77 7.51
CA LYS A 268 -3.41 -8.52 8.12
C LYS A 268 -3.86 -9.63 9.09
N LEU A 269 -3.01 -10.62 9.35
CA LEU A 269 -3.33 -11.73 10.24
C LEU A 269 -3.30 -11.24 11.70
N GLN A 270 -4.42 -11.38 12.39
CA GLN A 270 -4.53 -11.06 13.81
C GLN A 270 -4.33 -12.33 14.63
N TYR A 271 -3.37 -12.31 15.55
CA TYR A 271 -3.03 -13.42 16.45
C TYR A 271 -2.43 -12.88 17.74
N LEU A 272 -2.42 -13.70 18.79
CA LEU A 272 -1.82 -13.37 20.08
C LEU A 272 -0.32 -13.65 20.04
N LYS A 273 0.54 -12.64 20.20
CA LYS A 273 2.00 -12.83 20.13
C LYS A 273 2.52 -13.68 21.29
N GLU A 274 2.07 -13.39 22.51
CA GLU A 274 2.48 -14.07 23.72
C GLU A 274 1.28 -14.17 24.67
N SER A 275 1.13 -15.32 25.34
CA SER A 275 0.15 -15.56 26.39
C SER A 275 0.89 -15.73 27.71
N SER A 276 0.69 -14.79 28.64
CA SER A 276 1.25 -14.86 30.00
C SER A 276 0.59 -15.95 30.85
N GLU A 277 -0.71 -16.20 30.65
CA GLU A 277 -1.49 -17.20 31.38
C GLU A 277 -0.95 -18.62 31.16
N TYR A 278 -0.70 -19.00 29.90
CA TYR A 278 -0.22 -20.34 29.54
C TYR A 278 1.27 -20.38 29.19
N LYS A 279 2.00 -19.26 29.37
CA LYS A 279 3.44 -19.10 29.07
C LYS A 279 3.79 -19.58 27.65
N LEU A 280 2.97 -19.21 26.67
CA LEU A 280 3.16 -19.58 25.26
C LEU A 280 3.58 -18.37 24.42
N THR A 281 4.52 -18.59 23.50
CA THR A 281 4.93 -17.61 22.48
C THR A 281 4.50 -18.12 21.10
N SER A 282 3.87 -17.25 20.31
CA SER A 282 3.46 -17.60 18.95
C SER A 282 4.65 -17.71 18.00
N ILE A 283 4.57 -18.66 17.07
CA ILE A 283 5.46 -18.73 15.91
C ILE A 283 5.31 -17.53 14.99
N LEU A 284 6.34 -17.26 14.18
CA LEU A 284 6.28 -16.23 13.15
C LEU A 284 5.21 -16.60 12.11
N PRO A 285 4.24 -15.73 11.83
CA PRO A 285 3.12 -16.03 10.94
C PRO A 285 3.57 -16.25 9.49
N THR A 286 4.74 -15.75 9.10
CA THR A 286 5.38 -15.95 7.79
C THR A 286 5.64 -17.43 7.47
N SER A 287 5.67 -18.30 8.48
CA SER A 287 5.85 -19.75 8.33
C SER A 287 4.55 -20.51 8.00
N ILE A 288 3.39 -19.84 8.07
CA ILE A 288 2.08 -20.45 7.79
C ILE A 288 1.89 -20.68 6.29
N PRO A 289 2.08 -19.67 5.39
CA PRO A 289 1.89 -19.88 3.96
C PRO A 289 2.83 -20.98 3.43
N GLY A 290 2.28 -21.96 2.72
CA GLY A 290 3.03 -23.11 2.18
C GLY A 290 3.20 -24.29 3.14
N SER A 291 2.80 -24.18 4.42
CA SER A 291 2.81 -25.32 5.35
C SER A 291 1.60 -26.24 5.15
N MET A 292 1.69 -27.48 5.65
CA MET A 292 0.66 -28.52 5.48
C MET A 292 -0.21 -28.73 6.72
N ARG A 293 0.33 -28.44 7.91
CA ARG A 293 -0.43 -28.51 9.17
C ARG A 293 -0.14 -27.31 10.04
N LEU A 294 -1.17 -26.75 10.64
CA LEU A 294 -1.08 -25.65 11.59
C LEU A 294 -1.81 -26.02 12.88
N PHE A 295 -1.11 -25.86 13.99
CA PHE A 295 -1.67 -26.03 15.33
C PHE A 295 -1.86 -24.67 15.99
N THR A 296 -3.08 -24.41 16.45
CA THR A 296 -3.46 -23.15 17.10
C THR A 296 -4.19 -23.40 18.40
N PHE A 297 -4.09 -22.45 19.33
CA PHE A 297 -4.79 -22.50 20.61
C PHE A 297 -5.41 -21.15 20.92
N ASN A 298 -6.72 -21.12 21.14
CA ASN A 298 -7.45 -19.94 21.56
C ASN A 298 -7.53 -19.91 23.09
N VAL A 299 -6.90 -18.89 23.69
CA VAL A 299 -6.77 -18.72 25.14
C VAL A 299 -8.13 -18.50 25.79
N LYS A 300 -8.98 -17.66 25.18
CA LYS A 300 -10.30 -17.29 25.71
C LYS A 300 -11.25 -18.49 25.78
N ASN A 301 -11.27 -19.30 24.72
CA ASN A 301 -12.18 -20.44 24.63
C ASN A 301 -11.57 -21.74 25.17
N LYS A 302 -10.26 -21.76 25.42
CA LYS A 302 -9.44 -22.97 25.70
C LYS A 302 -9.59 -24.03 24.60
N GLU A 303 -9.68 -23.58 23.35
CA GLU A 303 -9.89 -24.43 22.17
C GLU A 303 -8.57 -24.65 21.43
N PHE A 304 -8.18 -25.92 21.29
CA PHE A 304 -7.06 -26.35 20.47
C PHE A 304 -7.57 -26.80 19.10
N THR A 305 -6.93 -26.32 18.04
CA THR A 305 -7.33 -26.58 16.66
C THR A 305 -6.13 -27.04 15.82
N GLU A 306 -6.29 -28.19 15.17
CA GLU A 306 -5.42 -28.70 14.12
C GLU A 306 -6.08 -28.42 12.76
N LEU A 307 -5.41 -27.62 11.94
CA LEU A 307 -5.77 -27.38 10.54
C LEU A 307 -4.83 -28.18 9.65
N VAL A 308 -5.38 -28.86 8.64
CA VAL A 308 -4.66 -29.68 7.67
C VAL A 308 -4.91 -29.17 6.26
N CYS A 309 -3.88 -29.17 5.41
CA CYS A 309 -3.92 -28.85 3.99
C CYS A 309 -3.50 -30.09 3.19
N GLN A 310 -4.21 -30.37 2.10
CA GLN A 310 -3.82 -31.38 1.10
C GLN A 310 -3.31 -30.78 -0.21
N SER A 311 -3.38 -29.45 -0.36
CA SER A 311 -2.93 -28.76 -1.58
C SER A 311 -1.40 -28.81 -1.70
N PRO A 312 -0.83 -29.07 -2.90
CA PRO A 312 0.61 -29.00 -3.12
C PRO A 312 1.24 -27.65 -2.78
N ASN A 313 0.45 -26.57 -2.87
CA ASN A 313 0.87 -25.20 -2.60
C ASN A 313 0.77 -24.82 -1.11
N GLY A 314 0.21 -25.69 -0.27
CA GLY A 314 0.01 -25.47 1.16
C GLY A 314 -1.04 -24.43 1.50
N PHE A 315 -1.02 -23.97 2.75
CA PHE A 315 -1.92 -22.92 3.21
C PHE A 315 -1.66 -21.59 2.51
N GLU A 316 -2.74 -20.81 2.33
CA GLU A 316 -2.66 -19.40 1.96
C GLU A 316 -3.37 -18.53 3.00
N VAL A 317 -2.84 -17.35 3.30
CA VAL A 317 -3.45 -16.45 4.29
C VAL A 317 -4.10 -15.25 3.60
N SER A 318 -5.38 -15.00 3.93
CA SER A 318 -6.15 -13.88 3.41
C SER A 318 -6.87 -13.15 4.55
N GLY A 319 -6.25 -12.07 5.03
CA GLY A 319 -6.77 -11.34 6.19
C GLY A 319 -6.62 -12.19 7.45
N SER A 320 -7.74 -12.58 8.04
CA SER A 320 -7.79 -13.46 9.22
C SER A 320 -8.09 -14.93 8.89
N THR A 321 -8.30 -15.26 7.61
CA THR A 321 -8.72 -16.59 7.18
C THR A 321 -7.57 -17.32 6.50
N ILE A 322 -7.40 -18.60 6.86
CA ILE A 322 -6.53 -19.55 6.20
C ILE A 322 -7.32 -20.24 5.10
N LYS A 323 -6.78 -20.23 3.89
CA LYS A 323 -7.33 -20.90 2.69
C LYS A 323 -6.59 -22.21 2.44
N ASN A 324 -7.19 -23.05 1.59
CA ASN A 324 -6.74 -24.41 1.31
C ASN A 324 -6.78 -25.34 2.54
N VAL A 325 -7.66 -25.06 3.51
CA VAL A 325 -7.88 -25.96 4.64
C VAL A 325 -8.83 -27.07 4.22
N ASP A 326 -8.39 -28.30 4.43
CA ASP A 326 -9.25 -29.48 4.34
C ASP A 326 -10.02 -29.62 5.67
N ILE A 327 -11.31 -29.27 5.64
CA ILE A 327 -12.17 -29.25 6.83
C ILE A 327 -12.41 -30.67 7.37
N GLU A 328 -12.39 -31.69 6.51
CA GLU A 328 -12.65 -33.08 6.90
C GLU A 328 -11.48 -33.66 7.71
N SER A 329 -10.25 -33.38 7.28
CA SER A 329 -9.04 -33.80 7.99
C SER A 329 -8.68 -32.89 9.18
N SER A 330 -9.34 -31.74 9.32
CA SER A 330 -9.08 -30.77 10.37
C SER A 330 -9.98 -31.00 11.59
N ARG A 331 -9.47 -30.73 12.79
CA ARG A 331 -10.19 -31.01 14.04
C ARG A 331 -9.98 -29.92 15.09
N LYS A 332 -11.00 -29.68 15.91
CA LYS A 332 -10.91 -28.85 17.12
C LYS A 332 -11.38 -29.60 18.36
N VAL A 333 -10.84 -29.23 19.52
CA VAL A 333 -11.23 -29.76 20.82
C VAL A 333 -11.07 -28.69 21.90
N LYS A 334 -11.92 -28.72 22.93
CA LYS A 334 -11.81 -27.84 24.09
C LYS A 334 -11.03 -28.53 25.20
N LEU A 335 -9.91 -27.95 25.62
CA LEU A 335 -9.02 -28.54 26.62
C LEU A 335 -9.52 -28.22 28.04
N ARG A 336 -9.75 -29.26 28.85
CA ARG A 336 -10.09 -29.11 30.28
C ARG A 336 -8.86 -28.79 31.15
N LYS A 337 -7.70 -29.33 30.77
CA LYS A 337 -6.40 -29.09 31.41
C LYS A 337 -5.37 -28.71 30.34
N PRO A 338 -5.30 -27.43 29.94
CA PRO A 338 -4.36 -27.00 28.92
C PRO A 338 -2.89 -27.24 29.29
N ASP A 339 -2.53 -27.09 30.56
CA ASP A 339 -1.13 -27.17 31.03
C ASP A 339 -0.48 -28.54 30.83
N GLU A 340 -1.26 -29.62 30.85
CA GLU A 340 -0.76 -30.99 30.61
C GLU A 340 -0.63 -31.29 29.10
N PHE A 341 -1.47 -30.68 28.26
CA PHE A 341 -1.56 -30.99 26.83
C PHE A 341 -0.67 -30.09 25.96
N LEU A 342 -0.57 -28.80 26.29
CA LEU A 342 0.16 -27.80 25.51
C LEU A 342 1.67 -28.10 25.36
N PRO A 343 2.40 -28.62 26.37
CA PRO A 343 3.80 -29.02 26.21
C PRO A 343 3.99 -30.12 25.15
N THR A 344 3.03 -31.04 25.07
CA THR A 344 3.01 -32.11 24.06
C THR A 344 2.71 -31.55 22.67
N ALA A 345 1.84 -30.55 22.56
CA ALA A 345 1.54 -29.87 21.29
C ALA A 345 2.73 -29.05 20.75
N LEU A 346 3.55 -28.47 21.64
CA LEU A 346 4.71 -27.68 21.26
C LEU A 346 5.87 -28.56 20.75
N SER A 347 6.21 -29.62 21.50
CA SER A 347 7.38 -30.46 21.24
C SER A 347 7.09 -31.69 20.38
N GLY A 348 5.89 -32.25 20.49
CA GLY A 348 5.54 -33.56 19.92
C GLY A 348 5.45 -33.57 18.40
N SER A 349 5.70 -34.75 17.83
CA SER A 349 5.38 -35.06 16.42
C SER A 349 3.86 -35.17 16.21
N PRO A 350 3.36 -35.02 14.96
CA PRO A 350 1.93 -35.21 14.67
C PRO A 350 1.35 -36.55 15.17
N LYS A 351 2.15 -37.63 15.16
CA LYS A 351 1.74 -38.95 15.67
C LYS A 351 1.61 -38.99 17.20
N GLN A 352 2.55 -38.36 17.91
CA GLN A 352 2.48 -38.23 19.37
C GLN A 352 1.29 -37.35 19.78
N LEU A 353 1.01 -36.31 19.00
CA LEU A 353 -0.14 -35.45 19.21
C LEU A 353 -1.45 -36.17 18.94
N ASP A 354 -1.53 -37.01 17.90
CA ASP A 354 -2.71 -37.85 17.64
C ASP A 354 -2.98 -38.84 18.78
N THR A 355 -1.91 -39.43 19.33
CA THR A 355 -2.01 -40.32 20.49
C THR A 355 -2.49 -39.57 21.74
N ALA A 356 -1.97 -38.36 21.98
CA ALA A 356 -2.41 -37.50 23.08
C ALA A 356 -3.86 -37.04 22.87
N TRP A 357 -4.26 -36.78 21.63
CA TRP A 357 -5.62 -36.37 21.27
C TRP A 357 -6.63 -37.47 21.56
N LYS A 358 -6.31 -38.74 21.23
CA LYS A 358 -7.18 -39.91 21.52
C LYS A 358 -7.40 -40.16 23.02
N LYS A 359 -6.49 -39.70 23.88
CA LYS A 359 -6.63 -39.79 25.34
C LYS A 359 -7.57 -38.73 25.92
N LEU A 360 -7.96 -37.71 25.13
CA LEU A 360 -8.88 -36.69 25.58
C LEU A 360 -10.31 -37.25 25.64
N THR A 361 -10.98 -37.04 26.77
CA THR A 361 -12.39 -37.44 26.98
C THR A 361 -13.39 -36.43 26.40
N THR A 362 -12.92 -35.41 25.68
CA THR A 362 -13.74 -34.29 25.18
C THR A 362 -14.11 -34.49 23.72
N LYS A 363 -15.35 -34.13 23.36
CA LYS A 363 -15.86 -34.30 21.99
C LYS A 363 -15.09 -33.45 21.00
N THR A 364 -14.70 -34.05 19.88
CA THR A 364 -14.09 -33.37 18.74
C THR A 364 -15.15 -32.69 17.89
N GLY A 365 -14.82 -31.52 17.35
CA GLY A 365 -15.67 -30.78 16.41
C GLY A 365 -14.92 -30.36 15.16
N THR A 366 -15.68 -29.82 14.19
CA THR A 366 -15.14 -29.25 12.95
C THR A 366 -14.62 -27.82 13.17
N PRO A 367 -13.38 -27.52 12.78
CA PRO A 367 -12.80 -26.20 12.96
C PRO A 367 -13.27 -25.19 11.92
N ASN A 368 -13.17 -23.91 12.25
CA ASN A 368 -13.23 -22.82 11.29
C ASN A 368 -11.80 -22.36 11.00
N ALA A 369 -11.48 -22.11 9.73
CA ALA A 369 -10.15 -21.70 9.30
C ALA A 369 -9.81 -20.23 9.60
N ARG A 370 -10.46 -19.60 10.59
CA ARG A 370 -10.28 -18.18 10.93
C ARG A 370 -9.54 -18.02 12.25
N ILE A 371 -8.50 -17.18 12.23
CA ILE A 371 -7.68 -16.84 13.39
C ILE A 371 -8.10 -15.48 13.95
N ASN A 372 -8.15 -15.35 15.27
CA ASN A 372 -8.49 -14.12 15.97
C ASN A 372 -7.33 -13.64 16.87
N LYS A 373 -7.51 -12.46 17.49
CA LYS A 373 -6.52 -11.86 18.41
C LYS A 373 -6.23 -12.69 19.66
N ASP A 374 -7.11 -13.63 20.03
CA ASP A 374 -6.99 -14.48 21.22
C ASP A 374 -6.30 -15.82 20.91
N THR A 375 -5.92 -16.05 19.64
CA THR A 375 -5.34 -17.31 19.16
C THR A 375 -3.82 -17.22 19.13
N VAL A 376 -3.17 -18.14 19.83
CA VAL A 376 -1.72 -18.38 19.79
C VAL A 376 -1.41 -19.39 18.69
N LEU A 377 -0.38 -19.10 17.90
CA LEU A 377 0.14 -19.98 16.86
C LEU A 377 1.22 -20.89 17.48
N ILE A 378 0.92 -22.17 17.66
CA ILE A 378 1.82 -23.06 18.42
C ILE A 378 2.91 -23.63 17.53
N LYS A 379 2.52 -24.23 16.41
CA LYS A 379 3.44 -25.00 15.56
C LYS A 379 2.90 -25.14 14.15
N VAL A 380 3.81 -25.11 13.19
CA VAL A 380 3.57 -25.52 11.80
C VAL A 380 4.34 -26.79 11.50
N SER A 381 3.75 -27.68 10.69
CA SER A 381 4.45 -28.80 10.07
C SER A 381 4.50 -28.58 8.58
N ILE A 382 5.73 -28.65 8.05
CA ILE A 382 5.99 -28.79 6.62
C ILE A 382 5.79 -30.26 6.25
N LYS A 383 5.60 -30.55 4.96
CA LYS A 383 5.46 -31.91 4.42
C LYS A 383 6.62 -32.81 4.83
#